data_AF-A0A2U0DI26-F1
#
_entry.id   AF-A0A2U0DI26-F1
#
_cell.length_a   1.000
_cell.length_b   1.000
_cell.length_c   1.000
_cell.angle_alpha   90.00
_cell.angle_beta   90.00
_cell.angle_gamma   90.00
#
_symmetry.space_group_name_H-M   'P 1'
#
loop_
_entity.id
_entity.type
_entity.pdbx_description
1 polymer ?
#
loop_
_entity_poly.entity_id
_entity_poly.type
_entity_poly.pdbx_seq_one_letter_code
_entity_poly.pdbx_strand_id
1 'polypeptide(L)'
;MEVIRIQTTENGQQAVFAKDLHRFFEIKTDFSHWIKRMLKYGFVENTDYFPVLNENGLIPEMKENVCPSKMTCKRQRGGHNVKEYILTLDCAKAISMVQRSPKGKEIRTYFIEAEKQFRIIATPQQVRELHSRVTELENRQIDYTEDWTVDRYLRTCNLLSGITSTHRQQLGKLCAKMYRQDYGTPPKKVPHPSYTGGQNVYPYPLINTVFKEWKKKP
;
A
#
# COMPACT_ATOMS: atom_id res chain seq x y z
N MET A 1 -5.49 -16.52 27.14
CA MET A 1 -6.18 -16.24 25.86
C MET A 1 -5.37 -16.88 24.76
N GLU A 2 -5.89 -17.89 24.06
CA GLU A 2 -5.26 -18.33 22.81
C GLU A 2 -5.47 -17.23 21.76
N VAL A 3 -4.39 -16.80 21.11
CA VAL A 3 -4.42 -15.79 20.06
C VAL A 3 -4.16 -16.49 18.73
N ILE A 4 -5.02 -16.24 17.74
CA ILE A 4 -4.82 -16.75 16.38
C ILE A 4 -3.57 -16.06 15.81
N ARG A 5 -2.64 -16.86 15.28
CA ARG A 5 -1.43 -16.32 14.63
C ARG A 5 -1.82 -15.66 13.31
N ILE A 6 -1.53 -14.37 13.20
CA ILE A 6 -1.70 -13.60 11.97
C ILE A 6 -0.33 -13.50 11.29
N GLN A 7 -0.29 -13.88 10.01
CA GLN A 7 0.86 -13.64 9.16
C GLN A 7 0.65 -12.33 8.42
N THR A 8 1.67 -11.47 8.41
CA THR A 8 1.66 -10.23 7.65
C THR A 8 2.70 -10.35 6.53
N THR A 9 2.27 -10.12 5.29
CA THR A 9 3.15 -10.07 4.13
C THR A 9 3.87 -8.72 4.06
N GLU A 10 4.92 -8.62 3.23
CA GLU A 10 5.68 -7.38 3.01
C GLU A 10 4.80 -6.22 2.51
N ASN A 11 3.72 -6.54 1.80
CA ASN A 11 2.73 -5.57 1.30
C ASN A 11 1.69 -5.15 2.36
N GLY A 12 1.86 -5.56 3.62
CA GLY A 12 0.93 -5.27 4.71
C GLY A 12 -0.35 -6.09 4.70
N GLN A 13 -0.53 -7.03 3.78
CA GLN A 13 -1.70 -7.91 3.76
C GLN A 13 -1.59 -8.95 4.87
N GLN A 14 -2.67 -9.11 5.63
CA GLN A 14 -2.76 -10.03 6.75
C GLN A 14 -3.54 -11.29 6.39
N ALA A 15 -3.01 -12.44 6.76
CA ALA A 15 -3.59 -13.75 6.48
C ALA A 15 -3.48 -14.68 7.69
N VAL A 16 -4.33 -15.71 7.71
CA VAL A 16 -4.35 -16.74 8.76
C VAL A 16 -4.47 -18.12 8.14
N PHE A 17 -3.92 -19.13 8.81
CA PHE A 17 -4.14 -20.51 8.41
C PHE A 17 -5.53 -20.98 8.81
N ALA A 18 -6.23 -21.62 7.88
CA ALA A 18 -7.56 -22.17 8.15
C ALA A 18 -7.54 -23.27 9.23
N LYS A 19 -6.43 -24.02 9.36
CA LYS A 19 -6.26 -25.05 10.39
C LYS A 19 -6.19 -24.44 11.79
N ASP A 20 -5.47 -23.33 11.94
CA ASP A 20 -5.39 -22.62 13.21
C ASP A 20 -6.76 -22.08 13.61
N LEU A 21 -7.53 -21.56 12.64
CA LEU A 21 -8.89 -21.09 12.85
C LEU A 21 -9.83 -22.25 13.27
N HIS A 22 -9.73 -23.41 12.62
CA HIS A 22 -10.50 -24.61 12.95
C HIS A 22 -10.22 -25.10 14.37
N ARG A 23 -8.93 -25.18 14.74
CA ARG A 23 -8.49 -25.57 16.08
C ARG A 23 -8.96 -24.58 17.13
N PHE A 24 -8.79 -23.28 16.84
CA PHE A 24 -9.22 -22.21 17.73
C PHE A 24 -10.69 -22.34 18.08
N PHE A 25 -11.56 -22.57 17.10
CA PHE A 25 -13.00 -22.71 17.31
C PHE A 25 -13.47 -24.04 17.92
N GLU A 26 -12.56 -24.98 18.20
CA GLU A 26 -12.84 -26.29 18.80
C GLU A 26 -13.94 -27.06 18.05
N ILE A 27 -13.82 -27.08 16.72
CA ILE A 27 -14.86 -27.62 15.85
C ILE A 27 -14.77 -29.14 15.81
N LYS A 28 -15.86 -29.80 16.18
CA LYS A 28 -15.97 -31.27 16.22
C LYS A 28 -15.88 -31.94 14.84
N THR A 29 -16.32 -31.26 13.78
CA THR A 29 -16.27 -31.79 12.42
C THR A 29 -14.87 -31.70 11.86
N ASP A 30 -14.42 -32.74 11.15
CA ASP A 30 -13.11 -32.77 10.50
C ASP A 30 -12.83 -31.54 9.63
N PHE A 31 -11.58 -31.07 9.67
CA PHE A 31 -11.12 -29.88 8.95
C PHE A 31 -11.53 -29.89 7.47
N SER A 32 -11.33 -31.01 6.76
CA SER A 32 -11.64 -31.13 5.33
C SER A 32 -13.10 -30.90 5.00
N HIS A 33 -14.02 -31.39 5.84
CA HIS A 33 -15.45 -31.19 5.67
C HIS A 33 -15.86 -29.77 6.07
N TRP A 34 -15.30 -29.30 7.19
CA TRP A 34 -15.56 -27.96 7.69
C TRP A 34 -15.13 -26.87 6.70
N ILE A 35 -13.90 -26.90 6.19
CA ILE A 35 -13.37 -25.85 5.31
C ILE A 35 -14.13 -25.79 4.00
N LYS A 36 -14.44 -26.95 3.40
CA LYS A 36 -15.29 -27.02 2.19
C LYS A 36 -16.67 -26.41 2.41
N ARG A 37 -17.25 -26.57 3.60
CA ARG A 37 -18.53 -25.94 3.95
C ARG A 37 -18.37 -24.44 4.14
N MET A 38 -17.29 -23.98 4.77
CA MET A 38 -17.06 -22.55 5.01
C MET A 38 -16.82 -21.79 3.70
N LEU A 39 -16.02 -22.35 2.80
CA LEU A 39 -15.70 -21.73 1.51
C LEU A 39 -16.94 -21.60 0.59
N LYS A 40 -17.99 -22.41 0.81
CA LYS A 40 -19.26 -22.33 0.07
C LYS A 40 -20.14 -21.13 0.41
N TYR A 41 -19.81 -20.33 1.45
CA TYR A 41 -20.59 -19.15 1.82
C TYR A 41 -20.39 -17.94 0.88
N GLY A 42 -19.73 -18.12 -0.27
CA GLY A 42 -19.55 -17.08 -1.29
C GLY A 42 -18.14 -16.50 -1.37
N PHE A 43 -17.14 -17.19 -0.82
CA PHE A 43 -15.74 -16.77 -0.91
C PHE A 43 -15.13 -17.16 -2.25
N VAL A 44 -14.23 -16.31 -2.77
CA VAL A 44 -13.56 -16.48 -4.07
C VAL A 44 -12.14 -16.99 -3.88
N GLU A 45 -11.78 -18.06 -4.62
CA GLU A 45 -10.43 -18.62 -4.63
C GLU A 45 -9.44 -17.63 -5.25
N ASN A 46 -8.24 -17.52 -4.68
CA ASN A 46 -7.20 -16.53 -5.03
C ASN A 46 -7.55 -15.07 -4.71
N THR A 47 -8.64 -14.82 -3.98
CA THR A 47 -8.99 -13.48 -3.48
C THR A 47 -9.22 -13.53 -1.98
N ASP A 48 -10.14 -14.37 -1.53
CA ASP A 48 -10.48 -14.53 -0.10
C ASP A 48 -9.69 -15.66 0.56
N TYR A 49 -9.31 -16.67 -0.23
CA TYR A 49 -8.55 -17.82 0.26
C TYR A 49 -7.64 -18.41 -0.83
N PHE A 50 -6.58 -19.07 -0.38
CA PHE A 50 -5.56 -19.66 -1.22
C PHE A 50 -5.32 -21.12 -0.79
N PRO A 51 -5.62 -22.12 -1.63
CA PRO A 51 -5.28 -23.50 -1.33
C PRO A 51 -3.77 -23.71 -1.45
N VAL A 52 -3.19 -24.25 -0.39
CA VAL A 52 -1.79 -24.67 -0.36
C VAL A 52 -1.74 -26.14 -0.74
N LEU A 53 -1.14 -26.42 -1.90
CA LEU A 53 -0.89 -27.79 -2.36
C LEU A 53 0.37 -28.29 -1.68
N ASN A 54 0.20 -29.27 -0.80
CA ASN A 54 1.32 -29.98 -0.18
C ASN A 54 2.00 -30.87 -1.22
N GLU A 55 2.98 -30.30 -1.90
CA GLU A 55 4.16 -31.07 -2.30
C GLU A 55 5.48 -30.37 -1.96
N ASN A 56 5.56 -29.04 -1.82
CA ASN A 56 6.79 -28.33 -1.38
C ASN A 56 6.56 -26.94 -0.73
N GLY A 57 5.47 -26.71 0.01
CA GLY A 57 5.36 -25.59 0.95
C GLY A 57 5.66 -24.17 0.42
N LEU A 58 5.20 -23.81 -0.78
CA LEU A 58 5.36 -22.45 -1.32
C LEU A 58 4.05 -21.88 -1.88
N ILE A 59 3.86 -20.59 -1.62
CA ILE A 59 2.78 -19.72 -2.12
C ILE A 59 2.85 -19.69 -3.66
N PRO A 60 1.71 -19.64 -4.38
CA PRO A 60 1.68 -19.71 -5.85
C PRO A 60 2.52 -18.66 -6.61
N GLU A 61 2.95 -17.57 -5.96
CA GLU A 61 3.76 -16.50 -6.57
C GLU A 61 5.27 -16.81 -6.64
N MET A 62 5.76 -17.89 -6.00
CA MET A 62 7.18 -18.28 -6.03
C MET A 62 7.49 -19.39 -7.05
N LYS A 63 6.91 -19.30 -8.26
CA LYS A 63 7.08 -20.32 -9.32
C LYS A 63 8.10 -19.98 -10.41
N GLU A 64 8.74 -18.81 -10.38
CA GLU A 64 9.86 -18.58 -11.29
C GLU A 64 11.14 -19.19 -10.71
N ASN A 65 11.64 -20.23 -11.39
CA ASN A 65 12.99 -20.82 -11.27
C ASN A 65 13.18 -22.03 -10.34
N VAL A 66 12.33 -23.06 -10.45
CA VAL A 66 12.77 -24.43 -10.10
C VAL A 66 12.55 -25.38 -11.27
N CYS A 67 13.66 -26.00 -11.68
CA CYS A 67 13.90 -26.69 -12.94
C CYS A 67 12.96 -27.90 -13.16
N PRO A 68 12.51 -28.17 -14.41
CA PRO A 68 11.71 -29.35 -14.72
C PRO A 68 12.62 -30.56 -14.90
N SER A 69 13.04 -31.20 -13.80
CA SER A 69 13.65 -32.52 -13.92
C SER A 69 12.56 -33.55 -14.22
N LYS A 70 12.43 -33.88 -15.51
CA LYS A 70 11.69 -35.04 -15.99
C LYS A 70 12.33 -36.32 -15.41
N MET A 71 11.82 -36.80 -14.28
CA MET A 71 12.02 -38.18 -13.85
C MET A 71 10.67 -38.86 -13.67
N THR A 72 10.41 -39.82 -14.55
CA THR A 72 9.29 -40.75 -14.51
C THR A 72 9.36 -41.59 -13.24
N CYS A 73 8.54 -41.27 -12.24
CA CYS A 73 8.22 -42.19 -11.15
C CYS A 73 6.77 -42.68 -11.34
N LYS A 74 6.60 -44.01 -11.34
CA LYS A 74 5.29 -44.68 -11.36
C LYS A 74 4.40 -44.06 -10.28
N ARG A 75 3.25 -43.52 -10.67
CA ARG A 75 2.24 -42.97 -9.74
C ARG A 75 1.74 -44.09 -8.81
N GLN A 76 2.35 -44.23 -7.64
CA GLN A 76 1.76 -45.00 -6.55
C GLN A 76 0.48 -44.27 -6.12
N ARG A 77 -0.67 -44.87 -6.42
CA ARG A 77 -1.95 -44.49 -5.84
C ARG A 77 -1.85 -44.70 -4.33
N GLY A 78 -1.98 -43.63 -3.54
CA GLY A 78 -2.18 -43.76 -2.11
C GLY A 78 -1.51 -42.69 -1.26
N GLY A 79 -1.88 -41.42 -1.46
CA GLY A 79 -1.62 -40.35 -0.51
C GLY A 79 -2.78 -39.37 -0.61
N HIS A 80 -3.60 -39.26 0.42
CA HIS A 80 -4.57 -38.17 0.49
C HIS A 80 -3.77 -36.88 0.58
N ASN A 81 -3.68 -36.12 -0.52
CA ASN A 81 -3.09 -34.78 -0.49
C ASN A 81 -3.92 -33.96 0.51
N VAL A 82 -3.36 -33.72 1.69
CA VAL A 82 -3.98 -32.88 2.71
C VAL A 82 -3.96 -31.46 2.16
N LYS A 83 -5.12 -30.99 1.69
CA LYS A 83 -5.26 -29.61 1.20
C LYS A 83 -5.22 -28.67 2.41
N GLU A 84 -4.26 -27.76 2.41
CA GLU A 84 -4.21 -26.68 3.37
C GLU A 84 -4.77 -25.41 2.73
N TYR A 85 -5.18 -24.45 3.57
CA TYR A 85 -5.80 -23.22 3.10
C TYR A 85 -5.28 -22.05 3.93
N ILE A 86 -4.85 -21.00 3.23
CA ILE A 86 -4.57 -19.69 3.80
C ILE A 86 -5.78 -18.81 3.52
N LEU A 87 -6.27 -18.11 4.53
CA LEU A 87 -7.42 -17.23 4.45
C LEU A 87 -6.95 -15.79 4.62
N THR A 88 -7.53 -14.86 3.85
CA THR A 88 -7.36 -13.44 4.18
C THR A 88 -7.97 -13.14 5.54
N LEU A 89 -7.50 -12.07 6.18
CA LEU A 89 -8.03 -11.68 7.48
C LEU A 89 -9.55 -11.42 7.41
N ASP A 90 -10.05 -10.82 6.35
CA ASP A 90 -11.48 -10.53 6.19
C ASP A 90 -12.30 -11.79 5.96
N CYS A 91 -11.79 -12.76 5.19
CA CYS A 91 -12.41 -14.07 5.07
C CYS A 91 -12.50 -14.78 6.44
N ALA A 92 -11.42 -14.73 7.23
CA ALA A 92 -11.40 -15.34 8.56
C ALA A 92 -12.38 -14.65 9.54
N LYS A 93 -12.50 -13.31 9.50
CA LYS A 93 -13.51 -12.57 10.26
C LYS A 93 -14.92 -13.01 9.87
N ALA A 94 -15.22 -13.10 8.58
CA ALA A 94 -16.52 -13.53 8.09
C ALA A 94 -16.86 -14.96 8.56
N ILE A 95 -15.91 -15.90 8.46
CA ILE A 95 -16.09 -17.27 8.97
C ILE A 95 -16.36 -17.26 10.48
N SER A 96 -15.64 -16.42 11.23
CA SER A 96 -15.85 -16.26 12.68
C SER A 96 -17.27 -15.80 13.03
N MET A 97 -17.87 -14.94 12.20
CA MET A 97 -19.24 -14.44 12.40
C MET A 97 -20.32 -15.49 12.10
N VAL A 98 -20.05 -16.42 11.17
CA VAL A 98 -20.96 -17.51 10.78
C VAL A 98 -20.87 -18.70 11.74
N GLN A 99 -19.71 -18.90 12.37
CA GLN A 99 -19.45 -20.05 13.21
C GLN A 99 -20.34 -20.08 14.46
N ARG A 100 -21.06 -21.21 14.66
CA ARG A 100 -21.91 -21.45 15.84
C ARG A 100 -21.14 -22.10 16.99
N SER A 101 -20.01 -21.51 17.39
CA SER A 101 -19.24 -21.93 18.57
C SER A 101 -19.20 -20.83 19.63
N PRO A 102 -18.95 -21.15 20.92
CA PRO A 102 -18.82 -20.14 21.98
C PRO A 102 -17.77 -19.07 21.65
N LYS A 103 -16.58 -19.51 21.20
CA LYS A 103 -15.51 -18.60 20.75
C LYS A 103 -15.90 -17.79 19.51
N GLY A 104 -16.68 -18.37 18.58
CA GLY A 104 -17.24 -17.63 17.45
C GLY A 104 -18.18 -16.51 17.90
N LYS A 105 -19.04 -16.80 18.89
CA LYS A 105 -19.94 -15.81 19.50
C LYS A 105 -19.17 -14.68 20.20
N GLU A 106 -18.10 -15.01 20.92
CA GLU A 106 -17.23 -14.02 21.57
C GLU A 106 -16.60 -13.09 20.54
N ILE A 107 -15.98 -13.65 19.49
CA ILE A 107 -15.35 -12.87 18.41
C ILE A 107 -16.38 -11.98 17.70
N ARG A 108 -17.55 -12.52 17.37
CA ARG A 108 -18.63 -11.75 16.75
C ARG A 108 -19.08 -10.59 17.64
N THR A 109 -19.23 -10.83 18.93
CA THR A 109 -19.63 -9.78 19.89
C THR A 109 -18.57 -8.69 19.98
N TYR A 110 -17.29 -9.08 20.05
CA TYR A 110 -16.16 -8.15 20.03
C TYR A 110 -16.16 -7.28 18.77
N PHE A 111 -16.31 -7.86 17.58
CA PHE A 111 -16.30 -7.07 16.33
C PHE A 111 -17.50 -6.14 16.20
N ILE A 112 -18.70 -6.59 16.62
CA ILE A 112 -19.89 -5.72 16.64
C ILE A 112 -19.67 -4.55 17.61
N GLU A 113 -19.09 -4.81 18.78
CA GLU A 113 -18.82 -3.75 19.75
C GLU A 113 -17.74 -2.80 19.24
N ALA A 114 -16.64 -3.30 18.68
CA ALA A 114 -15.61 -2.50 18.04
C ALA A 114 -16.19 -1.61 16.93
N GLU A 115 -17.11 -2.12 16.11
CA GLU A 115 -17.80 -1.34 15.09
C GLU A 115 -18.71 -0.25 15.70
N LYS A 116 -19.42 -0.53 16.80
CA LYS A 116 -20.19 0.49 17.52
C LYS A 116 -19.29 1.59 18.08
N GLN A 117 -18.19 1.23 18.72
CA GLN A 117 -17.23 2.19 19.25
C GLN A 117 -16.59 3.00 18.12
N PHE A 118 -16.26 2.36 17.00
CA PHE A 118 -15.75 3.04 15.82
C PHE A 118 -16.78 4.02 15.24
N ARG A 119 -18.07 3.67 15.16
CA ARG A 119 -19.13 4.60 14.74
C ARG A 119 -19.28 5.82 15.65
N ILE A 120 -19.02 5.66 16.95
CA ILE A 120 -19.05 6.77 17.92
C ILE A 120 -17.84 7.70 17.69
N ILE A 121 -16.66 7.13 17.48
CA ILE A 121 -15.40 7.88 17.28
C ILE A 121 -15.35 8.53 15.91
N ALA A 122 -15.87 7.85 14.88
CA ALA A 122 -15.93 8.31 13.50
C ALA A 122 -17.37 8.73 13.19
N THR A 123 -17.82 9.83 13.81
CA THR A 123 -19.10 10.41 13.40
C THR A 123 -19.02 10.75 11.91
N PRO A 124 -20.10 10.61 11.12
CA PRO A 124 -20.10 11.00 9.71
C PRO A 124 -19.61 12.43 9.48
N GLN A 125 -19.77 13.30 10.48
CA GLN A 125 -19.28 14.67 10.46
C GLN A 125 -17.75 14.75 10.57
N GLN A 126 -17.12 14.02 11.49
CA GLN A 126 -15.66 13.96 11.60
C GLN A 126 -15.01 13.29 10.38
N VAL A 127 -15.65 12.26 9.82
CA VAL A 127 -15.18 11.62 8.57
C VAL A 127 -15.28 12.59 7.40
N ARG A 128 -16.38 13.31 7.25
CA ARG A 128 -16.53 14.38 6.24
C ARG A 128 -15.51 15.50 6.43
N GLU A 129 -15.27 15.93 7.67
CA GLU A 129 -14.28 16.95 7.99
C GLU A 129 -12.86 16.48 7.68
N LEU A 130 -12.52 15.23 7.99
CA LEU A 130 -11.24 14.61 7.62
C LEU A 130 -11.10 14.51 6.10
N HIS A 131 -12.13 14.08 5.38
CA HIS A 131 -12.12 14.06 3.91
C HIS A 131 -11.97 15.47 3.34
N SER A 132 -12.69 16.47 3.84
CA SER A 132 -12.52 17.88 3.45
C SER A 132 -11.08 18.32 3.66
N ARG A 133 -10.49 18.01 4.81
CA ARG A 133 -9.08 18.34 5.10
C ARG A 133 -8.11 17.61 4.18
N VAL A 134 -8.33 16.33 3.89
CA VAL A 134 -7.50 15.57 2.94
C VAL A 134 -7.62 16.16 1.54
N THR A 135 -8.83 16.45 1.06
CA THR A 135 -9.06 17.08 -0.24
C THR A 135 -8.51 18.50 -0.29
N GLU A 136 -8.61 19.28 0.78
CA GLU A 136 -7.95 20.58 0.91
C GLU A 136 -6.43 20.43 0.89
N LEU A 137 -5.88 19.39 1.52
CA LEU A 137 -4.45 19.08 1.49
C LEU A 137 -4.00 18.62 0.11
N GLU A 138 -4.78 17.81 -0.60
CA GLU A 138 -4.55 17.39 -1.99
C GLU A 138 -4.65 18.59 -2.94
N ASN A 139 -5.62 19.47 -2.75
CA ASN A 139 -5.74 20.71 -3.54
C ASN A 139 -4.65 21.73 -3.17
N ARG A 140 -4.20 21.75 -1.90
CA ARG A 140 -3.00 22.51 -1.45
C ARG A 140 -1.70 21.86 -1.88
N GLN A 141 -1.73 20.56 -2.18
CA GLN A 141 -0.67 19.86 -2.87
C GLN A 141 -0.76 20.35 -4.31
N ILE A 142 -0.27 21.57 -4.50
CA ILE A 142 -0.16 22.23 -5.79
C ILE A 142 0.34 21.17 -6.76
N ASP A 143 -0.45 20.95 -7.82
CA ASP A 143 -0.13 20.05 -8.92
C ASP A 143 1.14 20.56 -9.60
N TYR A 144 2.27 20.22 -8.99
CA TYR A 144 3.60 20.60 -9.42
C TYR A 144 4.21 19.47 -10.24
N THR A 145 3.41 18.78 -11.06
CA THR A 145 3.98 17.88 -12.07
C THR A 145 4.85 18.70 -13.03
N GLU A 146 4.38 19.88 -13.43
CA GLU A 146 5.09 20.77 -14.37
C GLU A 146 5.72 22.01 -13.72
N ASP A 147 5.24 22.52 -12.58
CA ASP A 147 5.75 23.74 -11.95
C ASP A 147 6.86 23.44 -10.92
N TRP A 148 8.12 23.74 -11.24
CA TRP A 148 9.28 23.48 -10.38
C TRP A 148 9.87 24.76 -9.80
N THR A 149 10.19 24.77 -8.50
CA THR A 149 11.06 25.79 -7.91
C THR A 149 12.51 25.35 -7.99
N VAL A 150 13.45 26.30 -7.99
CA VAL A 150 14.89 26.00 -7.95
C VAL A 150 15.23 25.16 -6.72
N ASP A 151 14.68 25.50 -5.55
CA ASP A 151 14.90 24.74 -4.31
C ASP A 151 14.37 23.31 -4.41
N ARG A 152 13.17 23.10 -4.99
CA ARG A 152 12.59 21.77 -5.18
C ARG A 152 13.45 20.93 -6.12
N TYR A 153 13.84 21.49 -7.26
CA TYR A 153 14.73 20.83 -8.22
C TYR A 153 16.04 20.37 -7.56
N LEU A 154 16.71 21.26 -6.81
CA LEU A 154 17.98 20.94 -6.15
C LEU A 154 17.82 19.88 -5.05
N ARG A 155 16.70 19.89 -4.31
CA ARG A 155 16.38 18.85 -3.31
C ARG A 155 16.17 17.50 -3.98
N THR A 156 15.38 17.46 -5.06
CA THR A 156 15.09 16.21 -5.79
C THR A 156 16.33 15.62 -6.43
N CYS A 157 17.26 16.45 -6.90
CA CYS A 157 18.55 15.99 -7.43
C CYS A 157 19.60 15.69 -6.34
N ASN A 158 19.28 15.87 -5.05
CA ASN A 158 20.21 15.73 -3.93
C ASN A 158 21.46 16.64 -4.03
N LEU A 159 21.28 17.86 -4.57
CA LEU A 159 22.34 18.85 -4.81
C LEU A 159 22.30 20.03 -3.84
N LEU A 160 21.27 20.12 -3.00
CA LEU A 160 21.05 21.29 -2.15
C LEU A 160 22.19 21.54 -1.16
N SER A 161 22.82 20.48 -0.63
CA SER A 161 23.91 20.60 0.36
C SER A 161 25.18 21.25 -0.21
N GLY A 162 25.43 21.10 -1.52
CA GLY A 162 26.61 21.64 -2.19
C GLY A 162 26.41 23.05 -2.78
N ILE A 163 25.22 23.63 -2.67
CA ILE A 163 24.85 24.89 -3.34
C ILE A 163 24.44 25.93 -2.30
N THR A 164 25.23 27.01 -2.25
CA THR A 164 24.99 28.14 -1.34
C THR A 164 23.70 28.90 -1.69
N SER A 165 23.21 29.72 -0.76
CA SER A 165 22.05 30.60 -1.00
C SER A 165 22.27 31.58 -2.17
N THR A 166 23.50 32.08 -2.35
CA THR A 166 23.85 32.98 -3.45
C THR A 166 23.77 32.29 -4.80
N HIS A 167 24.30 31.06 -4.91
CA HIS A 167 24.18 30.24 -6.13
C HIS A 167 22.70 29.98 -6.48
N ARG A 168 21.87 29.69 -5.48
CA ARG A 168 20.42 29.50 -5.70
C ARG A 168 19.74 30.75 -6.25
N GLN A 169 20.10 31.93 -5.75
CA GLN A 169 19.59 33.20 -6.27
C GLN A 169 20.06 33.47 -7.71
N GLN A 170 21.34 33.16 -8.03
CA GLN A 170 21.87 33.29 -9.40
C GLN A 170 21.15 32.36 -10.37
N LEU A 171 20.97 31.09 -10.00
CA LEU A 171 20.18 30.12 -10.76
C LEU A 171 18.74 30.60 -10.97
N GLY A 172 18.10 31.14 -9.92
CA GLY A 172 16.76 31.72 -10.03
C GLY A 172 16.67 32.88 -11.01
N LYS A 173 17.67 33.77 -11.03
CA LYS A 173 17.75 34.87 -12.00
C LYS A 173 17.93 34.36 -13.43
N LEU A 174 18.76 33.34 -13.64
CA LEU A 174 18.97 32.71 -14.95
C LEU A 174 17.70 32.01 -15.46
N CYS A 175 17.03 31.22 -14.62
CA CYS A 175 15.77 30.58 -14.97
C CYS A 175 14.71 31.62 -15.34
N ALA A 176 14.60 32.71 -14.58
CA ALA A 176 13.68 33.79 -14.90
C ALA A 176 14.02 34.52 -16.21
N LYS A 177 15.30 34.58 -16.59
CA LYS A 177 15.73 35.16 -17.86
C LYS A 177 15.34 34.25 -19.03
N MET A 178 15.69 32.96 -18.97
CA MET A 178 15.33 31.97 -20.00
C MET A 178 13.82 31.83 -20.14
N TYR A 179 13.08 31.79 -19.03
CA TYR A 179 11.62 31.69 -19.08
C TYR A 179 10.97 32.85 -19.85
N ARG A 180 11.44 34.09 -19.63
CA ARG A 180 10.94 35.24 -20.38
C ARG A 180 11.31 35.19 -21.86
N GLN A 181 12.46 34.60 -22.19
CA GLN A 181 12.90 34.41 -23.58
C GLN A 181 12.03 33.37 -24.30
N ASP A 182 11.71 32.26 -23.63
CA ASP A 182 10.95 31.15 -24.23
C ASP A 182 9.44 31.43 -24.29
N TYR A 183 8.87 32.06 -23.24
CA TYR A 183 7.42 32.21 -23.08
C TYR A 183 6.92 33.67 -23.21
N GLY A 184 7.81 34.65 -23.35
CA GLY A 184 7.45 36.07 -23.50
C GLY A 184 6.76 36.71 -22.28
N THR A 185 6.60 35.98 -21.18
CA THR A 185 5.86 36.38 -19.97
C THR A 185 6.71 36.18 -18.72
N PRO A 186 6.43 36.89 -17.61
CA PRO A 186 7.12 36.65 -16.35
C PRO A 186 6.72 35.28 -15.77
N PRO A 187 7.65 34.57 -15.09
CA PRO A 187 7.34 33.30 -14.46
C PRO A 187 6.28 33.46 -13.37
N LYS A 188 5.39 32.47 -13.28
CA LYS A 188 4.36 32.38 -12.25
C LYS A 188 4.99 32.33 -10.86
N LYS A 189 4.32 32.93 -9.88
CA LYS A 189 4.73 32.91 -8.47
C LYS A 189 3.78 32.06 -7.63
N VAL A 190 4.34 31.24 -6.77
CA VAL A 190 3.61 30.44 -5.78
C VAL A 190 3.93 30.92 -4.37
N PRO A 191 2.97 30.91 -3.43
CA PRO A 191 3.23 31.22 -2.03
C PRO A 191 4.29 30.26 -1.44
N HIS A 192 5.19 30.77 -0.59
CA HIS A 192 6.19 29.95 0.10
C HIS A 192 6.35 30.41 1.56
N PRO A 193 6.42 29.49 2.54
CA PRO A 193 6.50 29.84 3.97
C PRO A 193 7.66 30.78 4.33
N SER A 194 8.81 30.61 3.68
CA SER A 194 10.01 31.43 3.92
C SER A 194 10.15 32.70 3.07
N TYR A 195 9.28 32.94 2.08
CA TYR A 195 9.39 34.09 1.17
C TYR A 195 8.07 34.86 1.10
N THR A 196 8.05 36.05 1.69
CA THR A 196 6.85 36.93 1.77
C THR A 196 6.27 37.31 0.40
N GLY A 197 7.09 37.32 -0.65
CA GLY A 197 6.68 37.61 -2.03
C GLY A 197 6.45 36.39 -2.93
N GLY A 198 6.44 35.18 -2.35
CA GLY A 198 6.36 33.91 -3.09
C GLY A 198 7.66 33.50 -3.79
N GLN A 199 7.66 32.31 -4.40
CA GLN A 199 8.75 31.77 -5.22
C GLN A 199 8.31 31.65 -6.68
N ASN A 200 9.22 31.90 -7.61
CA ASN A 200 8.96 31.63 -9.02
C ASN A 200 8.97 30.12 -9.29
N VAL A 201 8.06 29.66 -10.14
CA VAL A 201 8.02 28.29 -10.67
C VAL A 201 8.33 28.27 -12.16
N TYR A 202 8.92 27.17 -12.62
CA TYR A 202 9.34 26.96 -14.01
C TYR A 202 9.13 25.49 -14.42
N PRO A 203 8.94 25.20 -15.72
CA PRO A 203 8.96 23.84 -16.25
C PRO A 203 10.24 23.08 -15.93
N TYR A 204 10.14 21.79 -15.62
CA TYR A 204 11.31 20.94 -15.36
C TYR A 204 12.39 21.00 -16.46
N PRO A 205 12.03 20.91 -17.77
CA PRO A 205 13.04 20.96 -18.84
C PRO A 205 13.86 22.24 -18.84
N LEU A 206 13.24 23.37 -18.48
CA LEU A 206 13.90 24.67 -18.42
C LEU A 206 14.94 24.73 -17.31
N ILE A 207 14.56 24.35 -16.07
CA ILE A 207 15.49 24.38 -14.94
C ILE A 207 16.65 23.42 -15.16
N ASN A 208 16.39 22.21 -15.69
CA ASN A 208 17.41 21.22 -15.98
C ASN A 208 18.43 21.74 -17.00
N THR A 209 17.97 22.42 -18.05
CA THR A 209 18.82 23.02 -19.08
C THR A 209 19.67 24.15 -18.50
N VAL A 210 19.04 25.11 -17.80
CA VAL A 210 19.74 26.21 -17.12
C VAL A 210 20.81 25.67 -16.17
N PHE A 211 20.48 24.64 -15.38
CA PHE A 211 21.38 24.08 -14.39
C PHE A 211 22.59 23.40 -15.04
N LYS A 212 22.37 22.63 -16.12
CA LYS A 212 23.45 21.99 -16.88
C LYS A 212 24.41 23.02 -17.49
N GLU A 213 23.90 24.12 -18.01
CA GLU A 213 24.73 25.21 -18.53
C GLU A 213 25.47 25.96 -17.43
N TRP A 214 24.79 26.22 -16.31
CA TRP A 214 25.39 26.90 -15.17
C TRP A 214 26.55 26.11 -14.58
N LYS A 215 26.43 24.77 -14.48
CA LYS A 215 27.50 23.88 -13.99
C LYS A 215 28.71 23.80 -14.93
N LYS A 216 28.54 24.09 -16.23
CA LYS A 216 29.63 24.09 -17.22
C LYS A 216 30.48 25.37 -17.16
N LYS A 217 30.01 26.43 -16.51
CA LYS A 217 30.79 27.66 -16.38
C LYS A 217 31.95 27.40 -15.39
N PRO A 218 33.20 27.73 -15.78
CA PRO A 218 34.39 27.51 -14.96
C PRO A 218 34.36 28.36 -13.68
#